data_AF-A0A9W7FB46-F1
#
_entry.id   AF-A0A9W7FB46-F1
#
_cell.length_a   1.000
_cell.length_b   1.000
_cell.length_c   1.000
_cell.angle_alpha   90.00
_cell.angle_beta   90.00
_cell.angle_gamma   90.00
#
_symmetry.space_group_name_H-M   'P 1'
#
loop_
_entity.id
_entity.type
_entity.pdbx_description
1 polymer ?
#
loop_
_entity_poly.entity_id
_entity_poly.type
_entity_poly.pdbx_seq_one_letter_code
_entity_poly.pdbx_strand_id
1 'polypeptide(L)'
;MGRKSKSKNDPPADDAMDVDTLAIATPKASKKKRRRPRPNSLKSSSSYTSSNNPSLRNCWLTSNDSTSPFTLSPHLLWCSPSTHTNNPPLILPSTFSPLLSQLITLKKSLNPTSTTHSNMLNSSLKPGGSQILLTEPSSASNSFRISRIISNPFDHLTTKRGVAPRFVNRSAIKLSNIDHILDYALTSLGDLSLPLKFLDLCGAPGGFSEYIIYRSAKRNRRARGWGMSLREGNEEGVGCPWRLEHLIGIMNEGDVGYRVVEGEDGTGDIYNLRNVEELRKQIEIDSHEFPSEIKHDKVHLVVADGGFDAQRDEENQEIIATKLVACQSAAGIGMLSTGGIMVLKYFGSFSNNTRRILEILASCFMRFSVIKPVTSRPASAERYLVCGNFLSPETLPSLITEILHPSETNNFPLTPITSFLSNVDLKMLMLNVKGVESILRVLKMAVESGFKLEEIGKNDPVRKLLYSGKVDVNEYREAWEL
;
A
#
# COMPACT_ATOMS: atom_id res chain seq x y z
N MET A 1 -22.04 -58.08 -3.47
CA MET A 1 -23.35 -58.59 -2.99
C MET A 1 -23.13 -59.10 -1.57
N GLY A 2 -23.43 -58.33 -0.52
CA GLY A 2 -24.67 -58.39 0.31
C GLY A 2 -24.56 -59.48 1.39
N ARG A 3 -24.81 -59.33 2.70
CA ARG A 3 -25.63 -58.45 3.56
C ARG A 3 -25.05 -58.49 4.99
N LYS A 4 -24.85 -57.36 5.71
CA LYS A 4 -25.69 -56.73 6.76
C LYS A 4 -26.14 -57.61 7.95
N SER A 5 -25.72 -57.22 9.16
CA SER A 5 -26.59 -57.04 10.35
C SER A 5 -26.05 -55.92 11.25
N LYS A 6 -26.98 -55.16 11.86
CA LYS A 6 -26.82 -53.92 12.66
C LYS A 6 -26.95 -54.23 14.16
N SER A 7 -26.31 -53.46 15.04
CA SER A 7 -26.95 -52.66 16.14
C SER A 7 -25.88 -51.98 17.02
N LYS A 8 -25.85 -50.65 17.07
CA LYS A 8 -26.24 -49.76 18.20
C LYS A 8 -25.26 -49.71 19.40
N ASN A 9 -24.58 -48.57 19.58
CA ASN A 9 -24.85 -47.59 20.65
C ASN A 9 -23.76 -46.49 20.65
N ASP A 10 -24.20 -45.23 20.54
CA ASP A 10 -23.41 -44.01 20.79
C ASP A 10 -23.29 -43.74 22.32
N PRO A 11 -22.79 -42.56 22.77
CA PRO A 11 -21.63 -42.42 23.66
C PRO A 11 -22.05 -42.10 25.11
N PRO A 12 -21.12 -41.92 26.07
CA PRO A 12 -21.46 -41.22 27.29
C PRO A 12 -21.20 -39.72 27.13
N ALA A 13 -22.27 -38.95 27.31
CA ALA A 13 -22.25 -37.57 27.75
C ALA A 13 -22.46 -37.53 29.28
N ASP A 14 -22.11 -36.37 29.84
CA ASP A 14 -22.54 -35.79 31.10
C ASP A 14 -21.94 -36.31 32.42
N ASP A 15 -21.27 -35.40 33.13
CA ASP A 15 -21.83 -34.97 34.41
C ASP A 15 -21.80 -33.44 34.53
N ALA A 16 -22.93 -32.94 35.01
CA ALA A 16 -23.40 -31.57 34.99
C ALA A 16 -23.19 -30.85 36.33
N MET A 17 -23.26 -29.51 36.25
CA MET A 17 -23.85 -28.53 37.18
C MET A 17 -23.71 -28.71 38.72
N ASP A 18 -23.33 -27.63 39.43
CA ASP A 18 -24.34 -26.76 40.05
C ASP A 18 -23.85 -25.47 40.73
N VAL A 19 -24.72 -24.47 40.55
CA VAL A 19 -25.10 -23.19 41.21
C VAL A 19 -24.32 -22.46 42.33
N ASP A 20 -24.36 -21.13 42.16
CA ASP A 20 -24.63 -20.03 43.11
C ASP A 20 -23.91 -19.91 44.46
N THR A 21 -23.22 -18.77 44.64
CA THR A 21 -23.43 -17.94 45.85
C THR A 21 -23.19 -16.45 45.58
N LEU A 22 -24.27 -15.66 45.65
CA LEU A 22 -24.27 -14.22 45.86
C LEU A 22 -23.62 -13.87 47.21
N ALA A 23 -22.70 -12.90 47.23
CA ALA A 23 -22.39 -12.16 48.45
C ALA A 23 -22.09 -10.68 48.17
N ILE A 24 -22.98 -9.85 48.70
CA ILE A 24 -22.97 -8.40 48.78
C ILE A 24 -21.90 -7.95 49.79
N ALA A 25 -21.06 -6.97 49.43
CA ALA A 25 -20.44 -6.05 50.39
C ALA A 25 -19.94 -4.76 49.71
N THR A 26 -20.59 -3.63 50.03
CA THR A 26 -20.16 -2.25 49.77
C THR A 26 -19.27 -1.71 50.94
N PRO A 27 -18.86 -0.42 51.01
CA PRO A 27 -17.65 0.16 50.41
C PRO A 27 -16.76 0.93 51.44
N LYS A 28 -15.48 1.22 51.11
CA LYS A 28 -14.73 2.31 51.79
C LYS A 28 -13.84 3.16 50.85
N ALA A 29 -14.36 4.36 50.60
CA ALA A 29 -13.74 5.69 50.72
C ALA A 29 -12.44 6.07 49.95
N SER A 30 -12.70 6.92 48.93
CA SER A 30 -12.18 8.29 48.80
C SER A 30 -10.76 8.56 48.27
N LYS A 31 -10.70 9.30 47.16
CA LYS A 31 -9.90 10.54 47.03
C LYS A 31 -10.53 11.46 45.96
N LYS A 32 -11.14 12.55 46.43
CA LYS A 32 -11.69 13.67 45.64
C LYS A 32 -10.57 14.41 44.90
N LYS A 33 -10.78 14.74 43.61
CA LYS A 33 -10.17 15.92 42.98
C LYS A 33 -11.15 16.66 42.06
N ARG A 34 -11.69 17.74 42.65
CA ARG A 34 -12.13 19.05 42.14
C ARG A 34 -12.46 19.19 40.63
N ARG A 35 -13.75 19.42 40.36
CA ARG A 35 -14.26 20.17 39.20
C ARG A 35 -13.92 21.66 39.33
N ARG A 36 -13.60 22.31 38.22
CA ARG A 36 -13.60 23.77 38.04
C ARG A 36 -14.34 24.15 36.74
N PRO A 37 -14.91 25.37 36.64
CA PRO A 37 -16.19 25.64 35.99
C PRO A 37 -16.08 26.18 34.56
N ARG A 38 -17.20 26.11 33.82
CA ARG A 38 -17.44 26.81 32.54
C ARG A 38 -17.42 28.33 32.75
N PRO A 39 -16.87 29.14 31.83
CA PRO A 39 -17.16 30.56 31.77
C PRO A 39 -18.27 30.88 30.77
N ASN A 40 -19.07 31.87 31.16
CA ASN A 40 -20.24 32.42 30.49
C ASN A 40 -19.91 33.26 29.25
N SER A 41 -20.95 33.41 28.43
CA SER A 41 -21.19 34.42 27.41
C SER A 41 -20.86 35.86 27.84
N LEU A 42 -20.20 36.60 26.95
CA LEU A 42 -20.25 38.07 26.89
C LEU A 42 -20.23 38.49 25.41
N LYS A 43 -21.25 39.25 25.02
CA LYS A 43 -21.31 40.04 23.79
C LYS A 43 -20.47 41.31 23.99
N SER A 44 -19.65 41.69 23.02
CA SER A 44 -19.45 43.09 22.63
C SER A 44 -18.75 43.19 21.27
N SER A 45 -19.34 44.02 20.42
CA SER A 45 -18.87 44.55 19.15
C SER A 45 -17.52 45.28 19.26
N SER A 46 -16.63 45.08 18.28
CA SER A 46 -15.97 46.18 17.54
C SER A 46 -15.08 45.61 16.43
N SER A 47 -15.30 46.16 15.23
CA SER A 47 -14.45 46.13 14.04
C SER A 47 -12.94 46.13 14.31
N TYR A 48 -12.21 45.19 13.70
CA TYR A 48 -10.83 45.43 13.26
C TYR A 48 -10.60 44.83 11.88
N THR A 49 -9.89 45.63 11.12
CA THR A 49 -9.68 45.66 9.68
C THR A 49 -8.90 44.49 9.10
N SER A 50 -9.24 44.14 7.87
CA SER A 50 -8.52 43.22 6.99
C SER A 50 -7.05 43.60 6.84
N SER A 51 -6.14 42.72 7.25
CA SER A 51 -4.79 42.65 6.68
C SER A 51 -4.79 41.58 5.60
N ASN A 52 -4.74 42.03 4.35
CA ASN A 52 -4.62 41.23 3.14
C ASN A 52 -3.44 40.25 3.24
N ASN A 53 -3.72 38.97 3.07
CA ASN A 53 -2.71 37.96 2.73
C ASN A 53 -3.18 37.28 1.43
N PRO A 54 -2.63 37.65 0.25
CA PRO A 54 -3.12 37.15 -1.03
C PRO A 54 -2.33 35.90 -1.43
N SER A 55 -2.78 34.72 -1.01
CA SER A 55 -2.26 33.47 -1.59
C SER A 55 -3.22 32.27 -1.60
N LEU A 56 -4.48 32.44 -1.19
CA LEU A 56 -5.46 31.36 -1.21
C LEU A 56 -6.84 31.87 -1.62
N ARG A 57 -7.07 31.97 -2.93
CA ARG A 57 -8.41 31.89 -3.52
C ARG A 57 -8.30 31.71 -5.04
N ASN A 58 -9.17 30.82 -5.53
CA ASN A 58 -9.49 30.50 -6.92
C ASN A 58 -8.62 29.42 -7.56
N CYS A 59 -9.22 28.24 -7.74
CA CYS A 59 -9.11 27.43 -8.96
C CYS A 59 -10.02 26.20 -8.84
N TRP A 60 -11.34 26.39 -8.90
CA TRP A 60 -12.28 25.30 -9.18
C TRP A 60 -13.41 25.86 -10.03
N LEU A 61 -13.27 25.73 -11.35
CA LEU A 61 -14.37 25.88 -12.29
C LEU A 61 -14.98 24.48 -12.45
N THR A 62 -16.24 24.35 -12.08
CA THR A 62 -17.10 23.22 -12.39
C THR A 62 -17.51 23.29 -13.86
N SER A 63 -17.35 22.21 -14.61
CA SER A 63 -18.19 21.95 -15.78
C SER A 63 -18.94 20.64 -15.55
N ASN A 64 -20.26 20.74 -15.54
CA ASN A 64 -21.16 19.61 -15.71
C ASN A 64 -20.89 19.02 -17.08
N ASP A 65 -20.67 17.71 -17.15
CA ASP A 65 -21.07 16.94 -18.32
C ASP A 65 -21.44 15.53 -17.92
N SER A 66 -22.72 15.25 -18.13
CA SER A 66 -23.37 13.96 -18.05
C SER A 66 -23.51 13.40 -19.46
N THR A 67 -22.77 12.35 -19.80
CA THR A 67 -23.18 11.33 -20.79
C THR A 67 -22.30 10.09 -20.67
N SER A 68 -22.92 8.96 -20.30
CA SER A 68 -22.48 7.60 -20.67
C SER A 68 -23.27 7.19 -21.93
N PRO A 69 -22.78 6.26 -22.77
CA PRO A 69 -22.46 4.90 -22.34
C PRO A 69 -21.07 4.42 -22.74
N PHE A 70 -20.32 3.98 -21.73
CA PHE A 70 -19.19 3.09 -21.90
C PHE A 70 -19.74 1.67 -22.14
N THR A 71 -19.51 1.12 -23.32
CA THR A 71 -19.62 -0.33 -23.57
C THR A 71 -18.28 -0.82 -24.08
N LEU A 72 -17.41 -1.28 -23.18
CA LEU A 72 -16.23 -2.04 -23.56
C LEU A 72 -16.68 -3.43 -24.01
N SER A 73 -16.16 -3.90 -25.16
CA SER A 73 -16.52 -5.19 -25.73
C SER A 73 -16.14 -6.33 -24.78
N PRO A 74 -17.02 -7.32 -24.53
CA PRO A 74 -16.75 -8.47 -23.66
C PRO A 74 -15.69 -9.44 -24.21
N HIS A 75 -15.11 -9.17 -25.38
CA HIS A 75 -14.04 -9.99 -25.99
C HIS A 75 -12.61 -9.53 -25.67
N LEU A 76 -12.43 -8.59 -24.73
CA LEU A 76 -11.11 -8.17 -24.23
C LEU A 76 -10.49 -9.25 -23.31
N LEU A 77 -10.06 -10.35 -23.90
CA LEU A 77 -9.21 -11.35 -23.26
C LEU A 77 -7.77 -10.86 -23.30
N TRP A 78 -7.10 -10.80 -22.15
CA TRP A 78 -5.66 -10.57 -22.07
C TRP A 78 -4.94 -11.65 -22.91
N CYS A 79 -4.29 -11.25 -24.01
CA CYS A 79 -3.37 -12.15 -24.70
C CYS A 79 -2.23 -12.48 -23.73
N SER A 80 -2.05 -13.78 -23.42
CA SER A 80 -0.92 -14.24 -22.63
C SER A 80 0.39 -13.68 -23.18
N PRO A 81 1.38 -13.36 -22.33
CA PRO A 81 2.69 -12.98 -22.81
C PRO A 81 3.22 -14.13 -23.65
N SER A 82 3.46 -13.89 -24.95
CA SER A 82 4.26 -14.80 -25.75
C SER A 82 5.61 -14.94 -25.05
N THR A 83 5.94 -16.16 -24.66
CA THR A 83 7.26 -16.50 -24.15
C THR A 83 8.28 -16.17 -25.23
N HIS A 84 9.31 -15.42 -24.86
CA HIS A 84 10.42 -14.95 -25.69
C HIS A 84 10.16 -13.75 -26.62
N THR A 85 10.14 -12.54 -26.05
CA THR A 85 10.55 -11.34 -26.79
C THR A 85 12.01 -11.03 -26.47
N ASN A 86 12.91 -11.28 -27.43
CA ASN A 86 14.26 -10.71 -27.46
C ASN A 86 14.14 -9.19 -27.63
N ASN A 87 13.86 -8.49 -26.54
CA ASN A 87 13.87 -7.02 -26.52
C ASN A 87 15.33 -6.53 -26.48
N PRO A 88 15.72 -5.56 -27.31
CA PRO A 88 17.03 -4.95 -27.15
C PRO A 88 17.12 -4.34 -25.75
N PRO A 89 18.23 -4.55 -25.01
CA PRO A 89 18.37 -3.97 -23.68
C PRO A 89 18.32 -2.45 -23.79
N LEU A 90 17.49 -1.85 -22.95
CA LEU A 90 17.47 -0.42 -22.75
C LEU A 90 18.89 0.07 -22.43
N ILE A 91 19.29 1.15 -23.10
CA ILE A 91 20.51 1.90 -22.77
C ILE A 91 20.21 2.62 -21.46
N LEU A 92 20.31 1.90 -20.36
CA LEU A 92 20.32 2.47 -19.03
C LEU A 92 21.54 3.39 -18.92
N PRO A 93 21.44 4.53 -18.21
CA PRO A 93 22.61 5.34 -17.90
C PRO A 93 23.75 4.46 -17.37
N SER A 94 25.00 4.75 -17.75
CA SER A 94 26.16 3.91 -17.40
C SER A 94 26.30 3.63 -15.90
N THR A 95 25.71 4.47 -15.05
CA THR A 95 25.63 4.33 -13.59
C THR A 95 24.70 3.22 -13.11
N PHE A 96 23.68 2.82 -13.88
CA PHE A 96 22.71 1.79 -13.49
C PHE A 96 23.31 0.38 -13.47
N SER A 97 24.08 0.02 -14.49
CA SER A 97 24.58 -1.34 -14.65
C SER A 97 25.47 -1.79 -13.47
N PRO A 98 26.43 -0.97 -12.98
CA PRO A 98 27.19 -1.28 -11.77
C PRO A 98 26.32 -1.38 -10.51
N LEU A 99 25.38 -0.45 -10.30
CA LEU A 99 24.51 -0.43 -9.12
C LEU A 99 23.54 -1.61 -9.09
N LEU A 100 22.97 -1.98 -10.25
CA LEU A 100 22.10 -3.14 -10.37
C LEU A 100 22.89 -4.42 -10.11
N SER A 101 24.09 -4.54 -10.69
CA SER A 101 25.01 -5.67 -10.44
C SER A 101 25.39 -5.77 -8.96
N GLN A 102 25.65 -4.63 -8.30
CA GLN A 102 25.90 -4.55 -6.87
C GLN A 102 24.68 -5.01 -6.07
N LEU A 103 23.48 -4.50 -6.37
CA LEU A 103 22.25 -4.89 -5.69
C LEU A 103 21.99 -6.39 -5.82
N ILE A 104 22.14 -6.95 -7.03
CA ILE A 104 21.99 -8.40 -7.28
C ILE A 104 23.00 -9.19 -6.45
N THR A 105 24.27 -8.78 -6.42
CA THR A 105 25.33 -9.44 -5.64
C THR A 105 25.03 -9.41 -4.14
N LEU A 106 24.57 -8.26 -3.63
CA LEU A 106 24.21 -8.11 -2.23
C LEU A 106 22.96 -8.93 -1.87
N LYS A 107 21.94 -8.96 -2.73
CA LYS A 107 20.75 -9.82 -2.55
C LYS A 107 21.11 -11.30 -2.56
N LYS A 108 22.02 -11.74 -3.43
CA LYS A 108 22.55 -13.12 -3.40
C LYS A 108 23.25 -13.44 -2.08
N SER A 109 23.93 -12.46 -1.50
CA SER A 109 24.56 -12.61 -0.17
C SER A 109 23.53 -12.69 0.98
N LEU A 110 22.26 -12.33 0.75
CA LEU A 110 21.17 -12.47 1.72
C LEU A 110 20.44 -13.83 1.65
N ASN A 111 20.51 -14.54 0.52
CA ASN A 111 19.81 -15.81 0.28
C ASN A 111 20.81 -17.00 0.31
N PRO A 112 20.94 -17.72 1.44
CA PRO A 112 21.95 -18.77 1.61
C PRO A 112 21.58 -20.13 0.99
N THR A 113 20.73 -20.18 -0.05
CA THR A 113 20.43 -21.45 -0.76
C THR A 113 21.51 -21.84 -1.77
N SER A 114 22.42 -20.94 -2.15
CA SER A 114 23.62 -21.33 -2.91
C SER A 114 24.72 -21.80 -1.95
N THR A 115 25.17 -23.04 -2.16
CA THR A 115 26.25 -23.83 -1.54
C THR A 115 27.57 -23.11 -1.21
N THR A 116 27.72 -21.83 -1.54
CA THR A 116 28.92 -21.01 -1.41
C THR A 116 29.15 -20.44 -0.01
N HIS A 117 28.11 -20.33 0.84
CA HIS A 117 28.29 -19.81 2.21
C HIS A 117 28.92 -20.80 3.19
N SER A 118 28.88 -22.11 2.90
CA SER A 118 29.70 -23.09 3.62
C SER A 118 31.20 -22.84 3.42
N ASN A 119 31.60 -22.21 2.30
CA ASN A 119 33.02 -22.02 1.97
C ASN A 119 33.54 -20.61 2.26
N MET A 120 32.71 -19.56 2.14
CA MET A 120 33.16 -18.18 2.44
C MET A 120 33.22 -17.84 3.93
N LEU A 121 32.42 -18.50 4.79
CA LEU A 121 32.55 -18.36 6.25
C LEU A 121 33.71 -19.20 6.82
N ASN A 122 34.13 -20.26 6.12
CA ASN A 122 35.22 -21.12 6.57
C ASN A 122 36.63 -20.56 6.28
N SER A 123 36.77 -19.61 5.35
CA SER A 123 38.11 -19.10 4.95
C SER A 123 38.59 -17.87 5.75
N SER A 124 37.76 -17.29 6.63
CA SER A 124 38.12 -16.08 7.40
C SER A 124 37.95 -16.18 8.92
N LEU A 125 37.73 -17.39 9.47
CA LEU A 125 37.64 -17.59 10.92
C LEU A 125 38.98 -18.03 11.51
N LYS A 126 39.51 -17.21 12.43
CA LYS A 126 40.56 -17.66 13.38
C LYS A 126 40.01 -18.86 14.17
N PRO A 127 40.82 -19.90 14.44
CA PRO A 127 40.38 -21.06 15.19
C PRO A 127 40.10 -20.64 16.65
N GLY A 128 38.82 -20.60 17.04
CA GLY A 128 38.42 -20.31 18.42
C GLY A 128 37.05 -19.65 18.64
N GLY A 129 36.38 -19.14 17.59
CA GLY A 129 35.03 -18.58 17.70
C GLY A 129 33.95 -19.66 17.57
N SER A 130 33.03 -19.75 18.53
CA SER A 130 31.90 -20.68 18.51
C SER A 130 31.11 -20.56 17.21
N GLN A 131 31.01 -21.65 16.45
CA GLN A 131 30.16 -21.77 15.27
C GLN A 131 28.70 -21.50 15.65
N ILE A 132 28.15 -20.36 15.25
CA ILE A 132 26.70 -20.25 15.06
C ILE A 132 26.43 -20.76 13.65
N LEU A 133 26.32 -22.09 13.53
CA LEU A 133 25.78 -22.72 12.35
C LEU A 133 24.35 -22.20 12.18
N LEU A 134 24.08 -21.43 11.12
CA LEU A 134 22.72 -21.19 10.63
C LEU A 134 22.24 -22.50 9.98
N THR A 135 22.01 -23.53 10.81
CA THR A 135 21.72 -24.91 10.37
C THR A 135 20.33 -25.12 9.80
N GLU A 136 19.47 -24.12 9.88
CA GLU A 136 18.05 -24.27 9.59
C GLU A 136 17.59 -23.12 8.68
N PRO A 137 16.94 -23.37 7.53
CA PRO A 137 16.35 -22.34 6.67
C PRO A 137 15.41 -21.38 7.42
N SER A 138 14.71 -21.90 8.44
CA SER A 138 13.86 -21.14 9.37
C SER A 138 14.65 -20.12 10.21
N SER A 139 15.87 -20.47 10.63
CA SER A 139 16.77 -19.61 11.41
C SER A 139 17.38 -18.48 10.58
N ALA A 140 17.71 -18.74 9.30
CA ALA A 140 18.22 -17.75 8.36
C ALA A 140 17.13 -16.72 7.98
N SER A 141 15.91 -17.20 7.70
CA SER A 141 14.75 -16.32 7.43
C SER A 141 14.41 -15.43 8.63
N ASN A 142 14.47 -15.97 9.84
CA ASN A 142 14.26 -15.17 11.05
C ASN A 142 15.39 -14.15 11.28
N SER A 143 16.65 -14.53 11.03
CA SER A 143 17.81 -13.64 11.15
C SER A 143 17.77 -12.47 10.17
N PHE A 144 17.39 -12.72 8.92
CA PHE A 144 17.15 -11.69 7.92
C PHE A 144 16.04 -10.74 8.36
N ARG A 145 14.90 -11.30 8.82
CA ARG A 145 13.75 -10.50 9.27
C ARG A 145 14.11 -9.57 10.42
N ILE A 146 14.84 -10.07 11.42
CA ILE A 146 15.26 -9.28 12.58
C ILE A 146 16.27 -8.21 12.15
N SER A 147 17.27 -8.58 11.34
CA SER A 147 18.29 -7.64 10.86
C SER A 147 17.68 -6.49 10.05
N ARG A 148 16.69 -6.80 9.21
CA ARG A 148 15.89 -5.81 8.46
C ARG A 148 15.11 -4.86 9.37
N ILE A 149 14.54 -5.36 10.46
CA ILE A 149 13.83 -4.51 11.43
C ILE A 149 14.81 -3.60 12.18
N ILE A 150 15.99 -4.11 12.54
CA ILE A 150 17.02 -3.37 13.27
C ILE A 150 17.64 -2.27 12.39
N SER A 151 17.91 -2.60 11.12
CA SER A 151 18.55 -1.68 10.17
C SER A 151 17.65 -0.53 9.73
N ASN A 152 16.33 -0.75 9.69
CA ASN A 152 15.36 0.25 9.28
C ASN A 152 14.98 1.19 10.45
N PRO A 153 15.32 2.49 10.40
CA PRO A 153 14.97 3.42 11.47
C PRO A 153 13.46 3.61 11.64
N PHE A 154 12.64 3.30 10.62
CA PHE A 154 11.20 3.55 10.61
C PHE A 154 10.33 2.31 10.90
N ASP A 155 10.90 1.10 11.03
CA ASP A 155 10.09 -0.11 11.25
C ASP A 155 9.23 0.01 12.54
N HIS A 156 9.70 0.74 13.56
CA HIS A 156 8.98 1.02 14.80
C HIS A 156 7.65 1.77 14.63
N LEU A 157 7.48 2.53 13.54
CA LEU A 157 6.21 3.20 13.21
C LEU A 157 5.12 2.20 12.83
N THR A 158 5.54 1.03 12.32
CA THR A 158 4.66 -0.01 11.80
C THR A 158 4.58 -1.24 12.72
N THR A 159 5.55 -1.40 13.61
CA THR A 159 5.64 -2.51 14.58
C THR A 159 6.12 -1.98 15.93
N LYS A 160 5.20 -1.63 16.84
CA LYS A 160 5.56 -1.44 18.26
C LYS A 160 5.49 -2.79 18.98
N ARG A 161 6.60 -3.22 19.59
CA ARG A 161 6.63 -4.43 20.42
C ARG A 161 5.71 -4.24 21.64
N GLY A 162 4.80 -5.18 21.87
CA GLY A 162 3.93 -5.21 23.05
C GLY A 162 2.75 -4.26 23.05
N VAL A 163 2.48 -3.55 21.94
CA VAL A 163 1.29 -2.70 21.78
C VAL A 163 0.54 -3.19 20.54
N ALA A 164 -0.78 -3.41 20.67
CA ALA A 164 -1.61 -3.77 19.54
C ALA A 164 -1.45 -2.73 18.41
N PRO A 165 -1.28 -3.14 17.14
CA PRO A 165 -1.17 -2.21 16.03
C PRO A 165 -2.45 -1.37 15.95
N ARG A 166 -2.29 -0.05 15.73
CA ARG A 166 -3.42 0.90 15.67
C ARG A 166 -4.32 0.68 14.44
N PHE A 167 -3.77 0.05 13.41
CA PHE A 167 -4.40 -0.22 12.13
C PHE A 167 -4.31 -1.72 11.83
N VAL A 168 -5.20 -2.24 10.99
CA VAL A 168 -5.28 -3.64 10.56
C VAL A 168 -3.96 -4.14 9.98
N ASN A 169 -3.26 -3.28 9.26
CA ASN A 169 -1.95 -3.58 8.69
C ASN A 169 -1.11 -2.31 8.52
N ARG A 170 0.08 -2.49 7.93
CA ARG A 170 1.05 -1.41 7.75
C ARG A 170 0.74 -0.49 6.56
N SER A 171 -0.15 -0.88 5.64
CA SER A 171 -0.48 -0.05 4.47
C SER A 171 -1.21 1.22 4.90
N ALA A 172 -2.06 1.17 5.94
CA ALA A 172 -2.67 2.36 6.55
C ALA A 172 -1.64 3.44 6.91
N ILE A 173 -0.51 3.03 7.50
CA ILE A 173 0.58 3.92 7.88
C ILE A 173 1.28 4.49 6.65
N LYS A 174 1.41 3.73 5.55
CA LYS A 174 1.95 4.22 4.28
C LYS A 174 1.06 5.29 3.66
N LEU A 175 -0.24 5.05 3.55
CA LEU A 175 -1.15 6.06 3.00
C LEU A 175 -1.19 7.30 3.90
N SER A 176 -1.14 7.13 5.22
CA SER A 176 -1.06 8.27 6.16
C SER A 176 0.19 9.12 5.96
N ASN A 177 1.31 8.48 5.61
CA ASN A 177 2.56 9.18 5.32
C ASN A 177 2.47 9.89 3.97
N ILE A 178 1.97 9.24 2.92
CA ILE A 178 1.74 9.84 1.60
C ILE A 178 0.81 11.04 1.71
N ASP A 179 -0.32 10.90 2.39
CA ASP A 179 -1.27 11.98 2.60
C ASP A 179 -0.62 13.16 3.34
N HIS A 180 0.21 12.90 4.36
CA HIS A 180 0.96 13.96 5.04
C HIS A 180 1.97 14.69 4.12
N ILE A 181 2.67 13.96 3.25
CA ILE A 181 3.62 14.55 2.27
C ILE A 181 2.88 15.49 1.32
N LEU A 182 1.65 15.14 0.97
CA LEU A 182 0.76 15.89 0.09
C LEU A 182 -0.08 16.94 0.84
N ASP A 183 0.34 17.36 2.04
CA ASP A 183 -0.39 18.31 2.90
C ASP A 183 -1.88 17.94 3.09
N TYR A 184 -2.12 16.66 3.30
CA TYR A 184 -3.43 16.04 3.50
C TYR A 184 -4.41 16.17 2.32
N ALA A 185 -3.90 16.35 1.10
CA ALA A 185 -4.71 16.49 -0.10
C ALA A 185 -5.63 15.28 -0.36
N LEU A 186 -5.25 14.05 0.00
CA LEU A 186 -6.06 12.86 -0.28
C LEU A 186 -7.34 12.85 0.55
N THR A 187 -7.27 13.31 1.80
CA THR A 187 -8.40 13.31 2.73
C THR A 187 -9.11 14.67 2.85
N SER A 188 -8.61 15.67 2.10
CA SER A 188 -9.19 17.03 2.04
C SER A 188 -9.76 17.39 0.67
N LEU A 189 -9.72 16.45 -0.30
CA LEU A 189 -10.11 16.66 -1.69
C LEU A 189 -11.61 17.00 -1.89
N GLY A 190 -11.93 17.82 -2.89
CA GLY A 190 -13.31 18.12 -3.29
C GLY A 190 -14.04 19.07 -2.35
N ASP A 191 -15.30 19.39 -2.67
CA ASP A 191 -16.14 20.26 -1.85
C ASP A 191 -16.39 19.62 -0.47
N LEU A 192 -16.05 20.35 0.60
CA LEU A 192 -16.25 19.92 1.99
C LEU A 192 -17.74 19.81 2.37
N SER A 193 -18.64 20.44 1.61
CA SER A 193 -20.09 20.27 1.77
C SER A 193 -20.57 18.88 1.33
N LEU A 194 -19.81 18.23 0.44
CA LEU A 194 -20.14 16.94 -0.16
C LEU A 194 -19.31 15.80 0.47
N PRO A 195 -19.84 14.56 0.50
CA PRO A 195 -19.07 13.42 0.96
C PRO A 195 -17.84 13.17 0.08
N LEU A 196 -16.69 12.88 0.70
CA LEU A 196 -15.53 12.34 -0.01
C LEU A 196 -15.84 10.92 -0.50
N LYS A 197 -16.08 10.80 -1.81
CA LYS A 197 -16.14 9.51 -2.51
C LYS A 197 -14.73 8.97 -2.79
N PHE A 198 -14.42 7.74 -2.35
CA PHE A 198 -13.14 7.10 -2.62
C PHE A 198 -13.28 5.62 -2.99
N LEU A 199 -12.29 5.08 -3.71
CA LEU A 199 -12.24 3.69 -4.13
C LEU A 199 -10.89 3.06 -3.75
N ASP A 200 -10.93 1.88 -3.13
CA ASP A 200 -9.76 1.08 -2.72
C ASP A 200 -9.69 -0.21 -3.55
N LEU A 201 -8.83 -0.21 -4.57
CA LEU A 201 -8.63 -1.33 -5.49
C LEU A 201 -7.55 -2.27 -4.95
N CYS A 202 -7.87 -3.57 -4.91
CA CYS A 202 -6.98 -4.61 -4.37
C CYS A 202 -6.54 -4.29 -2.93
N GLY A 203 -7.41 -3.63 -2.17
CA GLY A 203 -7.08 -2.99 -0.89
C GLY A 203 -7.14 -3.89 0.35
N ALA A 204 -7.66 -5.11 0.23
CA ALA A 204 -7.84 -5.99 1.38
C ALA A 204 -6.49 -6.30 2.06
N PRO A 205 -6.42 -6.36 3.41
CA PRO A 205 -7.54 -6.35 4.36
C PRO A 205 -8.14 -4.98 4.68
N GLY A 206 -7.72 -3.91 3.98
CA GLY A 206 -8.37 -2.59 4.02
C GLY A 206 -7.59 -1.51 4.75
N GLY A 207 -6.26 -1.60 4.86
CA GLY A 207 -5.46 -0.60 5.58
C GLY A 207 -5.57 0.82 5.01
N PHE A 208 -5.61 0.96 3.68
CA PHE A 208 -5.80 2.26 3.03
C PHE A 208 -7.18 2.84 3.33
N SER A 209 -8.23 2.05 3.12
CA SER A 209 -9.60 2.40 3.53
C SER A 209 -9.72 2.76 5.01
N GLU A 210 -9.14 1.97 5.91
CA GLU A 210 -9.15 2.22 7.35
C GLU A 210 -8.57 3.60 7.68
N TYR A 211 -7.44 3.97 7.07
CA TYR A 211 -6.87 5.29 7.25
C TYR A 211 -7.81 6.41 6.77
N ILE A 212 -8.36 6.28 5.55
CA ILE A 212 -9.25 7.30 4.96
C ILE A 212 -10.51 7.47 5.82
N ILE A 213 -11.14 6.36 6.22
CA ILE A 213 -12.34 6.34 7.07
C ILE A 213 -12.03 6.99 8.42
N TYR A 214 -10.97 6.54 9.09
CA TYR A 214 -10.57 7.06 10.39
C TYR A 214 -10.29 8.57 10.33
N ARG A 215 -9.54 9.02 9.33
CA ARG A 215 -9.19 10.44 9.15
C ARG A 215 -10.45 11.27 8.87
N SER A 216 -11.31 10.81 7.96
CA SER A 216 -12.52 11.52 7.57
C SER A 216 -13.45 11.71 8.77
N ALA A 217 -13.75 10.62 9.50
CA ALA A 217 -14.57 10.68 10.70
C ALA A 217 -13.96 11.59 11.79
N LYS A 218 -12.65 11.51 12.04
CA LYS A 218 -11.99 12.37 13.03
C LYS A 218 -11.93 13.85 12.65
N ARG A 219 -12.10 14.18 11.37
CA ARG A 219 -12.18 15.55 10.87
C ARG A 219 -13.63 16.02 10.68
N ASN A 220 -14.63 15.23 11.10
CA ASN A 220 -16.04 15.45 10.82
C ASN A 220 -16.30 15.66 9.32
N ARG A 221 -15.55 14.93 8.48
CA ARG A 221 -15.71 14.92 7.04
C ARG A 221 -16.52 13.69 6.65
N ARG A 222 -17.66 13.93 6.02
CA ARG A 222 -18.50 12.87 5.43
C ARG A 222 -17.71 12.14 4.34
N ALA A 223 -17.83 10.83 4.27
CA ALA A 223 -17.16 10.04 3.24
C ALA A 223 -17.97 8.81 2.84
N ARG A 224 -17.72 8.32 1.62
CA ARG A 224 -18.32 7.10 1.06
C ARG A 224 -17.21 6.36 0.32
N GLY A 225 -16.94 5.15 0.75
CA GLY A 225 -15.88 4.33 0.19
C GLY A 225 -16.43 3.07 -0.45
N TRP A 226 -15.76 2.64 -1.50
CA TRP A 226 -15.95 1.32 -2.10
C TRP A 226 -14.61 0.60 -2.13
N GLY A 227 -14.64 -0.72 -2.06
CA GLY A 227 -13.45 -1.52 -2.33
C GLY A 227 -13.76 -2.85 -2.95
N MET A 228 -12.83 -3.30 -3.78
CA MET A 228 -12.87 -4.61 -4.42
C MET A 228 -11.49 -5.24 -4.31
N SER A 229 -11.44 -6.50 -3.90
CA SER A 229 -10.20 -7.25 -3.75
C SER A 229 -10.48 -8.74 -3.85
N LEU A 230 -9.50 -9.50 -4.34
CA LEU A 230 -9.57 -10.94 -4.45
C LEU A 230 -9.89 -11.58 -3.09
N ARG A 231 -10.94 -12.40 -3.02
CA ARG A 231 -11.41 -13.04 -1.78
C ARG A 231 -10.71 -14.36 -1.48
N GLU A 232 -10.68 -15.26 -2.45
CA GLU A 232 -10.15 -16.61 -2.28
C GLU A 232 -8.76 -16.73 -2.85
N GLY A 233 -8.64 -16.88 -4.17
CA GLY A 233 -7.38 -16.98 -4.86
C GLY A 233 -7.61 -17.21 -6.34
N ASN A 234 -6.59 -16.93 -7.13
CA ASN A 234 -6.52 -17.22 -8.56
C ASN A 234 -5.11 -17.74 -8.88
N GLU A 235 -4.79 -17.86 -10.17
CA GLU A 235 -3.47 -18.34 -10.62
C GLU A 235 -2.30 -17.46 -10.12
N GLU A 236 -2.55 -16.19 -9.79
CA GLU A 236 -1.53 -15.22 -9.38
C GLU A 236 -1.32 -15.19 -7.85
N GLY A 237 -2.31 -15.60 -7.05
CA GLY A 237 -2.14 -15.63 -5.61
C GLY A 237 -3.41 -15.84 -4.78
N VAL A 238 -3.24 -15.73 -3.47
CA VAL A 238 -4.30 -15.92 -2.48
C VAL A 238 -4.86 -14.56 -2.06
N GLY A 239 -6.18 -14.47 -2.06
CA GLY A 239 -6.98 -13.36 -1.58
C GLY A 239 -6.95 -13.18 -0.06
N CYS A 240 -7.52 -12.06 0.38
CA CYS A 240 -7.58 -11.71 1.79
C CYS A 240 -8.94 -11.08 2.12
N PRO A 241 -9.60 -11.45 3.24
CA PRO A 241 -10.84 -10.80 3.63
C PRO A 241 -10.57 -9.35 4.10
N TRP A 242 -11.53 -8.48 3.81
CA TRP A 242 -11.61 -7.16 4.42
C TRP A 242 -11.80 -7.29 5.94
N ARG A 243 -11.18 -6.38 6.71
CA ARG A 243 -11.24 -6.36 8.18
C ARG A 243 -11.44 -4.93 8.65
N LEU A 244 -12.67 -4.43 8.49
CA LEU A 244 -13.06 -3.04 8.78
C LEU A 244 -14.19 -2.95 9.83
N GLU A 245 -14.61 -4.07 10.39
CA GLU A 245 -15.76 -4.17 11.32
C GLU A 245 -15.53 -3.34 12.59
N HIS A 246 -14.27 -3.20 13.02
CA HIS A 246 -13.90 -2.39 14.18
C HIS A 246 -14.10 -0.88 13.95
N LEU A 247 -14.35 -0.45 12.71
CA LEU A 247 -14.61 0.95 12.37
C LEU A 247 -16.09 1.31 12.40
N ILE A 248 -17.03 0.36 12.54
CA ILE A 248 -18.48 0.62 12.45
C ILE A 248 -18.93 1.77 13.37
N GLY A 249 -18.43 1.81 14.62
CA GLY A 249 -18.75 2.91 15.54
C GLY A 249 -18.25 4.27 15.03
N ILE A 250 -17.01 4.33 14.54
CA ILE A 250 -16.39 5.54 13.99
C ILE A 250 -17.10 5.99 12.70
N MET A 251 -17.51 5.04 11.88
CA MET A 251 -18.26 5.28 10.65
C MET A 251 -19.61 5.94 10.93
N ASN A 252 -20.36 5.38 11.88
CA ASN A 252 -21.67 5.91 12.27
C ASN A 252 -21.58 7.30 12.90
N GLU A 253 -20.60 7.53 13.78
CA GLU A 253 -20.37 8.85 14.39
C GLU A 253 -19.97 9.92 13.37
N GLY A 254 -19.23 9.54 12.31
CA GLY A 254 -18.65 10.46 11.34
C GLY A 254 -19.43 10.64 10.04
N ASP A 255 -20.61 10.02 9.90
CA ASP A 255 -21.32 9.87 8.61
C ASP A 255 -20.37 9.41 7.49
N VAL A 256 -19.64 8.32 7.76
CA VAL A 256 -18.77 7.64 6.79
C VAL A 256 -19.37 6.28 6.47
N GLY A 257 -19.55 5.99 5.19
CA GLY A 257 -20.00 4.67 4.72
C GLY A 257 -18.89 3.95 3.96
N TYR A 258 -18.87 2.62 4.01
CA TYR A 258 -17.97 1.79 3.22
C TYR A 258 -18.67 0.54 2.70
N ARG A 259 -18.52 0.24 1.41
CA ARG A 259 -19.07 -0.96 0.77
C ARG A 259 -17.95 -1.80 0.16
N VAL A 260 -17.95 -3.09 0.50
CA VAL A 260 -17.17 -4.09 -0.24
C VAL A 260 -18.01 -4.55 -1.43
N VAL A 261 -17.44 -4.53 -2.63
CA VAL A 261 -18.05 -5.05 -3.84
C VAL A 261 -17.23 -6.25 -4.31
N GLU A 262 -17.90 -7.39 -4.48
CA GLU A 262 -17.27 -8.67 -4.79
C GLU A 262 -17.21 -8.95 -6.30
N GLY A 263 -17.72 -8.05 -7.13
CA GLY A 263 -17.84 -8.26 -8.57
C GLY A 263 -19.05 -9.12 -8.96
N GLU A 264 -19.23 -9.35 -10.27
CA GLU A 264 -20.34 -10.13 -10.83
C GLU A 264 -20.23 -11.61 -10.42
N ASP A 265 -19.02 -12.17 -10.41
CA ASP A 265 -18.77 -13.57 -10.08
C ASP A 265 -18.50 -13.81 -8.57
N GLY A 266 -18.49 -12.75 -7.76
CA GLY A 266 -18.26 -12.80 -6.33
C GLY A 266 -16.80 -13.05 -5.90
N THR A 267 -15.83 -13.09 -6.83
CA THR A 267 -14.41 -13.36 -6.53
C THR A 267 -13.63 -12.12 -6.12
N GLY A 268 -14.06 -10.95 -6.56
CA GLY A 268 -13.34 -9.68 -6.44
C GLY A 268 -12.06 -9.61 -7.29
N ASP A 269 -11.90 -10.50 -8.27
CA ASP A 269 -10.74 -10.51 -9.16
C ASP A 269 -10.80 -9.32 -10.14
N ILE A 270 -9.82 -8.43 -10.04
CA ILE A 270 -9.70 -7.24 -10.89
C ILE A 270 -9.33 -7.57 -12.34
N TYR A 271 -8.81 -8.77 -12.60
CA TYR A 271 -8.53 -9.24 -13.97
C TYR A 271 -9.81 -9.55 -14.73
N ASN A 272 -10.92 -9.82 -14.04
CA ASN A 272 -12.21 -10.02 -14.67
C ASN A 272 -12.90 -8.67 -14.90
N LEU A 273 -13.00 -8.26 -16.18
CA LEU A 273 -13.66 -7.01 -16.57
C LEU A 273 -15.10 -6.92 -16.07
N ARG A 274 -15.82 -8.04 -15.96
CA ARG A 274 -17.20 -8.04 -15.47
C ARG A 274 -17.30 -7.67 -13.99
N ASN A 275 -16.28 -8.03 -13.20
CA ASN A 275 -16.19 -7.60 -11.80
C ASN A 275 -15.92 -6.11 -11.69
N VAL A 276 -15.05 -5.57 -12.55
CA VAL A 276 -14.77 -4.13 -12.61
C VAL A 276 -16.02 -3.35 -13.04
N GLU A 277 -16.78 -3.86 -14.00
CA GLU A 277 -18.02 -3.24 -14.46
C GLU A 277 -19.13 -3.30 -13.40
N GLU A 278 -19.24 -4.40 -12.66
CA GLU A 278 -20.16 -4.48 -11.51
C GLU A 278 -19.78 -3.49 -10.40
N LEU A 279 -18.50 -3.37 -10.07
CA LEU A 279 -18.01 -2.35 -9.16
C LEU A 279 -18.39 -0.94 -9.61
N ARG A 280 -18.23 -0.62 -10.91
CA ARG A 280 -18.64 0.67 -11.48
C ARG A 280 -20.13 0.91 -11.30
N LYS A 281 -20.98 -0.07 -11.62
CA LYS A 281 -22.44 0.01 -11.45
C LYS A 281 -22.85 0.23 -10.00
N GLN A 282 -22.22 -0.45 -9.05
CA GLN A 282 -22.51 -0.27 -7.62
C GLN A 282 -22.17 1.15 -7.14
N ILE A 283 -21.05 1.72 -7.60
CA ILE A 283 -20.67 3.12 -7.30
C ILE A 283 -21.71 4.10 -7.86
N GLU A 284 -22.21 3.86 -9.08
CA GLU A 284 -23.25 4.67 -9.73
C GLU A 284 -24.59 4.58 -8.98
N ILE A 285 -25.05 3.36 -8.66
CA ILE A 285 -26.29 3.12 -7.91
C ILE A 285 -26.26 3.79 -6.54
N ASP A 286 -25.21 3.53 -5.75
CA ASP A 286 -25.05 4.14 -4.43
C ASP A 286 -24.92 5.68 -4.53
N SER A 287 -24.41 6.19 -5.66
CA SER A 287 -24.32 7.63 -5.91
C SER A 287 -25.66 8.29 -6.19
N HIS A 288 -26.67 7.53 -6.63
CA HIS A 288 -28.02 8.05 -6.85
C HIS A 288 -28.85 8.20 -5.56
N GLU A 289 -28.43 7.60 -4.46
CA GLU A 289 -29.04 7.81 -3.14
C GLU A 289 -28.76 9.23 -2.59
N PHE A 290 -27.81 9.97 -3.17
CA PHE A 290 -27.53 11.36 -2.80
C PHE A 290 -28.48 12.35 -3.53
N PRO A 291 -28.79 13.50 -2.90
CA PRO A 291 -29.52 14.59 -3.55
C PRO A 291 -28.97 14.95 -4.93
N SER A 292 -29.81 15.39 -5.85
CA SER A 292 -29.49 15.66 -7.26
C SER A 292 -28.32 16.64 -7.47
N GLU A 293 -28.06 17.52 -6.52
CA GLU A 293 -26.95 18.49 -6.53
C GLU A 293 -25.58 17.84 -6.22
N ILE A 294 -25.55 16.57 -5.80
CA ILE A 294 -24.37 15.79 -5.36
C ILE A 294 -24.09 14.61 -6.31
N LYS A 295 -24.82 14.52 -7.42
CA LYS A 295 -24.73 13.40 -8.38
C LYS A 295 -23.43 13.46 -9.18
N HIS A 296 -22.44 12.73 -8.69
CA HIS A 296 -21.28 12.32 -9.46
C HIS A 296 -21.14 10.81 -9.34
N ASP A 297 -21.30 10.08 -10.45
CA ASP A 297 -21.26 8.61 -10.49
C ASP A 297 -19.82 8.06 -10.46
N LYS A 298 -18.88 8.92 -10.06
CA LYS A 298 -17.44 8.69 -10.02
C LYS A 298 -16.86 9.10 -8.68
N VAL A 299 -15.68 8.59 -8.36
CA VAL A 299 -15.00 8.87 -7.09
C VAL A 299 -14.00 10.02 -7.20
N HIS A 300 -13.70 10.69 -6.09
CA HIS A 300 -12.68 11.75 -6.07
C HIS A 300 -11.28 11.18 -5.84
N LEU A 301 -11.18 10.08 -5.11
CA LEU A 301 -9.91 9.46 -4.75
C LEU A 301 -9.93 7.97 -5.14
N VAL A 302 -8.94 7.54 -5.92
CA VAL A 302 -8.63 6.12 -6.12
C VAL A 302 -7.33 5.80 -5.40
N VAL A 303 -7.31 4.72 -4.63
CA VAL A 303 -6.10 4.15 -4.05
C VAL A 303 -5.99 2.68 -4.44
N ALA A 304 -4.77 2.24 -4.74
CA ALA A 304 -4.49 0.91 -5.27
C ALA A 304 -3.17 0.38 -4.71
N ASP A 305 -3.23 -0.60 -3.80
CA ASP A 305 -2.07 -1.19 -3.10
C ASP A 305 -1.86 -2.68 -3.43
N GLY A 306 -2.37 -3.12 -4.59
CA GLY A 306 -2.34 -4.52 -5.00
C GLY A 306 -0.94 -5.13 -5.02
N GLY A 307 -0.89 -6.41 -4.66
CA GLY A 307 0.30 -7.27 -4.75
C GLY A 307 -0.04 -8.67 -4.26
N PHE A 308 0.72 -9.66 -4.72
CA PHE A 308 0.47 -11.08 -4.47
C PHE A 308 1.75 -11.79 -4.01
N ASP A 309 1.60 -13.00 -3.45
CA ASP A 309 2.72 -13.68 -2.78
C ASP A 309 3.83 -14.08 -3.75
N ALA A 310 3.50 -14.58 -4.95
CA ALA A 310 4.51 -14.89 -5.98
C ALA A 310 5.37 -13.67 -6.33
N GLN A 311 4.81 -12.45 -6.24
CA GLN A 311 5.53 -11.22 -6.50
C GLN A 311 6.49 -10.81 -5.38
N ARG A 312 6.33 -11.30 -4.14
CA ARG A 312 7.10 -10.84 -2.98
C ARG A 312 8.51 -11.40 -2.93
N ASP A 313 8.69 -12.63 -3.37
CA ASP A 313 9.96 -13.37 -3.27
C ASP A 313 10.77 -13.37 -4.58
N GLU A 314 10.22 -12.77 -5.64
CA GLU A 314 10.82 -12.73 -6.97
C GLU A 314 11.81 -11.58 -7.18
N GLU A 315 12.83 -11.82 -8.00
CA GLU A 315 13.83 -10.81 -8.35
C GLU A 315 13.23 -9.71 -9.24
N ASN A 316 12.34 -10.10 -10.18
CA ASN A 316 11.75 -9.23 -11.19
C ASN A 316 10.31 -8.80 -10.83
N GLN A 317 10.14 -8.19 -9.65
CA GLN A 317 8.82 -7.76 -9.14
C GLN A 317 8.04 -6.86 -10.11
N GLU A 318 8.73 -6.05 -10.92
CA GLU A 318 8.10 -5.19 -11.93
C GLU A 318 7.35 -5.99 -12.99
N ILE A 319 8.02 -6.94 -13.64
CA ILE A 319 7.47 -7.71 -14.77
C ILE A 319 6.24 -8.48 -14.29
N ILE A 320 6.37 -9.13 -13.13
CA ILE A 320 5.30 -9.93 -12.53
C ILE A 320 4.09 -9.06 -12.15
N ALA A 321 4.33 -7.87 -11.59
CA ALA A 321 3.25 -6.96 -11.19
C ALA A 321 2.62 -6.19 -12.36
N THR A 322 3.20 -6.19 -13.57
CA THR A 322 2.81 -5.28 -14.65
C THR A 322 1.34 -5.41 -15.01
N LYS A 323 0.82 -6.65 -15.10
CA LYS A 323 -0.60 -6.91 -15.39
C LYS A 323 -1.51 -6.34 -14.30
N LEU A 324 -1.16 -6.52 -13.02
CA LEU A 324 -1.92 -5.98 -11.89
C LEU A 324 -1.89 -4.44 -11.85
N VAL A 325 -0.74 -3.85 -12.16
CA VAL A 325 -0.59 -2.39 -12.29
C VAL A 325 -1.46 -1.87 -13.42
N ALA A 326 -1.49 -2.54 -14.58
CA ALA A 326 -2.36 -2.18 -15.70
C ALA A 326 -3.84 -2.21 -15.33
N CYS A 327 -4.32 -3.31 -14.74
CA CYS A 327 -5.74 -3.44 -14.35
C CYS A 327 -6.15 -2.42 -13.29
N GLN A 328 -5.32 -2.19 -12.27
CA GLN A 328 -5.58 -1.14 -11.27
C GLN A 328 -5.58 0.27 -11.90
N SER A 329 -4.69 0.53 -12.85
CA SER A 329 -4.62 1.81 -13.59
C SER A 329 -5.87 2.05 -14.41
N ALA A 330 -6.24 1.08 -15.26
CA ALA A 330 -7.40 1.12 -16.12
C ALA A 330 -8.72 1.28 -15.34
N ALA A 331 -8.93 0.45 -14.32
CA ALA A 331 -10.10 0.56 -13.43
C ALA A 331 -10.13 1.91 -12.71
N GLY A 332 -8.97 2.35 -12.18
CA GLY A 332 -8.84 3.61 -11.46
C GLY A 332 -9.25 4.81 -12.30
N ILE A 333 -8.63 5.02 -13.47
CA ILE A 333 -8.95 6.18 -14.33
C ILE A 333 -10.36 6.09 -14.95
N GLY A 334 -10.90 4.88 -15.13
CA GLY A 334 -12.27 4.68 -15.59
C GLY A 334 -13.34 5.16 -14.59
N MET A 335 -13.06 5.05 -13.29
CA MET A 335 -13.99 5.41 -12.20
C MET A 335 -13.68 6.74 -11.51
N LEU A 336 -12.59 7.42 -11.90
CA LEU A 336 -12.16 8.67 -11.30
C LEU A 336 -12.89 9.88 -11.92
N SER A 337 -13.36 10.79 -11.06
CA SER A 337 -13.96 12.06 -11.47
C SER A 337 -12.89 13.06 -11.91
N THR A 338 -13.26 13.98 -12.81
CA THR A 338 -12.41 15.12 -13.19
C THR A 338 -11.96 15.88 -11.94
N GLY A 339 -10.68 16.24 -11.88
CA GLY A 339 -10.05 16.84 -10.70
C GLY A 339 -9.66 15.84 -9.61
N GLY A 340 -9.97 14.55 -9.78
CA GLY A 340 -9.65 13.50 -8.82
C GLY A 340 -8.16 13.21 -8.66
N ILE A 341 -7.83 12.42 -7.64
CA ILE A 341 -6.47 11.96 -7.32
C ILE A 341 -6.42 10.43 -7.38
N MET A 342 -5.33 9.88 -7.92
CA MET A 342 -5.03 8.46 -7.88
C MET A 342 -3.70 8.20 -7.16
N VAL A 343 -3.68 7.21 -6.27
CA VAL A 343 -2.47 6.67 -5.64
C VAL A 343 -2.32 5.20 -6.05
N LEU A 344 -1.25 4.87 -6.75
CA LEU A 344 -1.02 3.55 -7.32
C LEU A 344 0.34 2.99 -6.91
N LYS A 345 0.35 1.81 -6.32
CA LYS A 345 1.58 1.07 -6.05
C LYS A 345 2.18 0.47 -7.32
N TYR A 346 3.50 0.59 -7.47
CA TYR A 346 4.28 -0.10 -8.50
C TYR A 346 5.73 -0.33 -8.03
N PHE A 347 6.54 -1.03 -8.84
CA PHE A 347 7.87 -1.54 -8.43
C PHE A 347 9.04 -1.09 -9.30
N GLY A 348 8.79 -0.52 -10.47
CA GLY A 348 9.77 -0.49 -11.55
C GLY A 348 9.29 0.37 -12.71
N SER A 349 10.20 1.00 -13.44
CA SER A 349 9.91 1.46 -14.80
C SER A 349 11.06 1.06 -15.74
N PHE A 350 11.58 -0.16 -15.57
CA PHE A 350 12.63 -0.72 -16.41
C PHE A 350 12.09 -1.35 -17.68
N SER A 351 10.87 -1.88 -17.66
CA SER A 351 10.20 -2.46 -18.82
C SER A 351 9.44 -1.40 -19.62
N ASN A 352 9.37 -1.60 -20.93
CA ASN A 352 8.60 -0.75 -21.83
C ASN A 352 7.10 -0.75 -21.47
N ASN A 353 6.56 -1.91 -21.07
CA ASN A 353 5.15 -2.03 -20.70
C ASN A 353 4.80 -1.15 -19.50
N THR A 354 5.58 -1.22 -18.41
CA THR A 354 5.32 -0.38 -17.24
C THR A 354 5.50 1.10 -17.58
N ARG A 355 6.54 1.47 -18.35
CA ARG A 355 6.71 2.86 -18.79
C ARG A 355 5.50 3.35 -19.59
N ARG A 356 5.00 2.55 -20.52
CA ARG A 356 3.88 2.95 -21.35
C ARG A 356 2.63 3.21 -20.51
N ILE A 357 2.34 2.34 -19.53
CA ILE A 357 1.25 2.55 -18.57
C ILE A 357 1.45 3.89 -17.83
N LEU A 358 2.65 4.15 -17.31
CA LEU A 358 2.97 5.38 -16.59
C LEU A 358 2.90 6.64 -17.46
N GLU A 359 3.28 6.57 -18.74
CA GLU A 359 3.15 7.67 -19.71
C GLU A 359 1.69 8.02 -19.99
N ILE A 360 0.85 7.00 -20.17
CA ILE A 360 -0.59 7.18 -20.36
C ILE A 360 -1.20 7.81 -19.11
N LEU A 361 -0.80 7.35 -17.91
CA LEU A 361 -1.23 7.99 -16.68
C LEU A 361 -0.71 9.43 -16.59
N ALA A 362 0.51 9.74 -17.02
CA ALA A 362 1.02 11.11 -17.03
C ALA A 362 0.22 12.03 -17.96
N SER A 363 -0.30 11.52 -19.09
CA SER A 363 -1.12 12.33 -20.01
C SER A 363 -2.56 12.55 -19.52
N CYS A 364 -3.03 11.75 -18.57
CA CYS A 364 -4.38 11.83 -18.04
C CYS A 364 -4.55 12.80 -16.85
N PHE A 365 -3.46 13.37 -16.32
CA PHE A 365 -3.48 14.15 -15.08
C PHE A 365 -2.62 15.42 -15.19
N MET A 366 -2.96 16.47 -14.45
CA MET A 366 -2.12 17.68 -14.42
C MET A 366 -0.86 17.54 -13.56
N ARG A 367 -0.87 16.64 -12.57
CA ARG A 367 0.26 16.40 -11.68
C ARG A 367 0.61 14.93 -11.70
N PHE A 368 1.91 14.64 -11.72
CA PHE A 368 2.46 13.30 -11.78
C PHE A 368 3.69 13.24 -10.88
N SER A 369 3.61 12.48 -9.80
CA SER A 369 4.65 12.42 -8.77
C SER A 369 4.93 10.98 -8.40
N VAL A 370 6.18 10.64 -8.08
CA VAL A 370 6.54 9.32 -7.55
C VAL A 370 7.04 9.46 -6.13
N ILE A 371 6.41 8.75 -5.20
CA ILE A 371 6.65 8.82 -3.76
C ILE A 371 7.12 7.48 -3.22
N LYS A 372 8.28 7.49 -2.56
CA LYS A 372 8.77 6.41 -1.70
C LYS A 372 8.59 6.82 -0.23
N PRO A 373 7.47 6.48 0.45
CA PRO A 373 7.28 6.90 1.83
C PRO A 373 8.28 6.18 2.75
N VAL A 374 8.70 6.84 3.84
CA VAL A 374 9.64 6.27 4.83
C VAL A 374 9.11 5.01 5.51
N THR A 375 7.78 4.86 5.50
CA THR A 375 7.05 3.70 6.01
C THR A 375 7.07 2.50 5.05
N SER A 376 7.56 2.70 3.83
CA SER A 376 7.95 1.62 2.91
C SER A 376 9.45 1.35 3.05
N ARG A 377 9.82 0.07 3.18
CA ARG A 377 11.20 -0.33 3.53
C ARG A 377 12.21 0.10 2.47
N PRO A 378 13.42 0.53 2.86
CA PRO A 378 14.37 1.11 1.92
C PRO A 378 14.96 0.08 0.95
N ALA A 379 15.06 -1.19 1.36
CA ALA A 379 15.52 -2.30 0.52
C ALA A 379 14.45 -2.84 -0.45
N SER A 380 13.22 -2.30 -0.42
CA SER A 380 12.13 -2.71 -1.31
C SER A 380 12.01 -1.78 -2.50
N ALA A 381 11.71 -2.36 -3.66
CA ALA A 381 11.42 -1.62 -4.89
C ALA A 381 10.02 -0.96 -4.87
N GLU A 382 9.17 -1.31 -3.90
CA GLU A 382 7.83 -0.73 -3.72
C GLU A 382 7.89 0.80 -3.63
N ARG A 383 7.13 1.46 -4.49
CA ARG A 383 6.91 2.91 -4.52
C ARG A 383 5.50 3.22 -5.00
N TYR A 384 5.08 4.46 -4.85
CA TYR A 384 3.73 4.89 -5.17
C TYR A 384 3.76 6.00 -6.20
N LEU A 385 3.05 5.80 -7.30
CA LEU A 385 2.67 6.87 -8.18
C LEU A 385 1.51 7.65 -7.54
N VAL A 386 1.60 8.98 -7.55
CA VAL A 386 0.51 9.88 -7.18
C VAL A 386 0.20 10.78 -8.36
N CYS A 387 -0.97 10.58 -8.94
CA CYS A 387 -1.48 11.38 -10.04
C CYS A 387 -2.57 12.32 -9.53
N GLY A 388 -2.40 13.62 -9.72
CA GLY A 388 -3.29 14.65 -9.19
C GLY A 388 -4.01 15.42 -10.29
N ASN A 389 -5.27 15.75 -10.03
CA ASN A 389 -6.14 16.53 -10.90
C ASN A 389 -6.35 15.85 -12.27
N PHE A 390 -7.12 14.77 -12.25
CA PHE A 390 -7.51 14.00 -13.43
C PHE A 390 -8.21 14.86 -14.47
N LEU A 391 -7.80 14.73 -15.73
CA LEU A 391 -8.28 15.54 -16.86
C LEU A 391 -9.49 14.93 -17.58
N SER A 392 -9.72 13.62 -17.45
CA SER A 392 -10.75 12.87 -18.19
C SER A 392 -10.73 13.17 -19.70
N PRO A 393 -9.62 12.89 -20.41
CA PRO A 393 -9.52 13.19 -21.84
C PRO A 393 -10.58 12.45 -22.66
N GLU A 394 -11.02 13.03 -23.78
CA GLU A 394 -11.98 12.37 -24.69
C GLU A 394 -11.47 11.01 -25.20
N THR A 395 -10.15 10.86 -25.30
CA THR A 395 -9.48 9.62 -25.73
C THR A 395 -9.37 8.57 -24.62
N LEU A 396 -9.92 8.81 -23.42
CA LEU A 396 -9.82 7.91 -22.26
C LEU A 396 -10.18 6.45 -22.56
N PRO A 397 -11.25 6.11 -23.32
CA PRO A 397 -11.56 4.71 -23.65
C PRO A 397 -10.42 4.00 -24.43
N SER A 398 -9.79 4.71 -25.37
CA SER A 398 -8.65 4.20 -26.14
C SER A 398 -7.42 4.04 -25.25
N LEU A 399 -7.16 4.99 -24.36
CA LEU A 399 -6.06 4.92 -23.40
C LEU A 399 -6.22 3.77 -22.40
N ILE A 400 -7.43 3.52 -21.90
CA ILE A 400 -7.75 2.35 -21.05
C ILE A 400 -7.46 1.06 -21.82
N THR A 401 -7.89 0.97 -23.08
CA THR A 401 -7.64 -0.19 -23.93
C THR A 401 -6.13 -0.41 -24.12
N GLU A 402 -5.37 0.67 -24.34
CA GLU A 402 -3.93 0.61 -24.50
C GLU A 402 -3.19 0.21 -23.21
N ILE A 403 -3.66 0.65 -22.04
CA ILE A 403 -3.11 0.20 -20.75
C ILE A 403 -3.29 -1.32 -20.59
N LEU A 404 -4.47 -1.85 -20.94
CA LEU A 404 -4.80 -3.27 -20.82
C LEU A 404 -4.16 -4.12 -21.93
N HIS A 405 -3.87 -3.52 -23.08
CA HIS A 405 -3.30 -4.19 -24.25
C HIS A 405 -2.21 -3.30 -24.86
N PRO A 406 -1.03 -3.18 -24.22
CA PRO A 406 0.04 -2.37 -24.74
C PRO A 406 0.48 -2.91 -26.10
N SER A 407 0.55 -2.03 -27.09
CA SER A 407 1.06 -2.39 -28.42
C SER A 407 2.53 -2.83 -28.34
N GLU A 408 2.92 -3.84 -29.10
CA GLU A 408 4.31 -4.34 -29.19
C GLU A 408 5.29 -3.36 -29.86
N THR A 409 4.93 -2.08 -30.00
CA THR A 409 5.75 -1.08 -30.68
C THR A 409 7.00 -0.79 -29.87
N ASN A 410 8.13 -1.33 -30.32
CA ASN A 410 9.43 -1.26 -29.64
C ASN A 410 10.13 0.12 -29.67
N ASN A 411 9.49 1.16 -30.23
CA ASN A 411 10.04 2.51 -30.32
C ASN A 411 9.15 3.51 -29.61
N PHE A 412 9.33 3.62 -28.29
CA PHE A 412 8.79 4.74 -27.53
C PHE A 412 9.78 5.91 -27.63
N PRO A 413 9.36 7.10 -28.12
CA PRO A 413 10.23 8.26 -28.16
C PRO A 413 10.67 8.62 -26.74
N LEU A 414 11.91 9.09 -26.59
CA LEU A 414 12.38 9.67 -25.32
C LEU A 414 11.57 10.94 -25.04
N THR A 415 10.55 10.80 -24.19
CA THR A 415 9.72 11.91 -23.70
C THR A 415 10.30 12.45 -22.39
N PRO A 416 10.00 13.70 -21.98
CA PRO A 416 10.40 14.22 -20.67
C PRO A 416 10.05 13.29 -19.51
N ILE A 417 8.92 12.58 -19.61
CA ILE A 417 8.49 11.61 -18.61
C ILE A 417 9.40 10.36 -18.57
N THR A 418 9.95 9.88 -19.69
CA THR A 418 10.93 8.76 -19.65
C THR A 418 12.22 9.12 -18.93
N SER A 419 12.71 10.35 -19.09
CA SER A 419 13.90 10.84 -18.38
C SER A 419 13.62 10.99 -16.88
N PHE A 420 12.46 11.55 -16.52
CA PHE A 420 11.97 11.61 -15.15
C PHE A 420 11.92 10.23 -14.49
N LEU A 421 11.26 9.26 -15.13
CA LEU A 421 11.14 7.89 -14.60
C LEU A 421 12.50 7.22 -14.44
N SER A 422 13.42 7.42 -15.39
CA SER A 422 14.79 6.90 -15.31
C SER A 422 15.56 7.51 -14.14
N ASN A 423 15.40 8.81 -13.86
CA ASN A 423 16.03 9.44 -12.71
C ASN A 423 15.48 8.90 -11.39
N VAL A 424 14.16 8.73 -11.30
CA VAL A 424 13.50 8.13 -10.14
C VAL A 424 14.00 6.71 -9.90
N ASP A 425 14.09 5.89 -10.95
CA ASP A 425 14.60 4.52 -10.87
C ASP A 425 16.05 4.46 -10.35
N LEU A 426 16.90 5.43 -10.73
CA LEU A 426 18.29 5.50 -10.28
C LEU A 426 18.36 5.77 -8.77
N LYS A 427 17.62 6.78 -8.31
CA LYS A 427 17.59 7.17 -6.89
C LYS A 427 16.99 6.06 -6.02
N MET A 428 15.95 5.39 -6.51
CA MET A 428 15.36 4.20 -5.90
C MET A 428 16.35 3.04 -5.79
N LEU A 429 17.13 2.79 -6.85
CA LEU A 429 18.16 1.75 -6.85
C LEU A 429 19.27 2.04 -5.83
N MET A 430 19.73 3.29 -5.75
CA MET A 430 20.70 3.72 -4.74
C MET A 430 20.19 3.51 -3.31
N LEU A 431 18.93 3.88 -3.05
CA LEU A 431 18.27 3.64 -1.76
C LEU A 431 18.17 2.14 -1.44
N ASN A 432 17.83 1.31 -2.44
CA ASN A 432 17.76 -0.14 -2.28
C ASN A 432 19.11 -0.75 -1.93
N VAL A 433 20.20 -0.36 -2.61
CA VAL A 433 21.57 -0.81 -2.32
C VAL A 433 21.93 -0.50 -0.87
N LYS A 434 21.78 0.76 -0.43
CA LYS A 434 22.06 1.17 0.95
C LYS A 434 21.20 0.43 1.98
N GLY A 435 19.92 0.21 1.65
CA GLY A 435 19.01 -0.57 2.47
C GLY A 435 19.50 -2.01 2.68
N VAL A 436 19.98 -2.66 1.61
CA VAL A 436 20.53 -4.01 1.67
C VAL A 436 21.87 -4.06 2.41
N GLU A 437 22.78 -3.13 2.13
CA GLU A 437 24.07 -3.01 2.83
C GLU A 437 23.87 -2.84 4.34
N SER A 438 22.90 -2.03 4.74
CA SER A 438 22.52 -1.85 6.15
C SER A 438 22.10 -3.19 6.79
N ILE A 439 21.32 -4.01 6.09
CA ILE A 439 20.90 -5.34 6.58
C ILE A 439 22.11 -6.26 6.74
N LEU A 440 22.97 -6.33 5.72
CA LEU A 440 24.16 -7.17 5.72
C LEU A 440 25.14 -6.77 6.84
N ARG A 441 25.25 -5.48 7.14
CA ARG A 441 26.06 -4.98 8.25
C ARG A 441 25.58 -5.51 9.60
N VAL A 442 24.25 -5.49 9.85
CA VAL A 442 23.67 -6.06 11.08
C VAL A 442 23.94 -7.56 11.17
N LEU A 443 23.76 -8.29 10.07
CA LEU A 443 24.04 -9.72 10.02
C LEU A 443 25.51 -10.04 10.33
N LYS A 444 26.45 -9.32 9.72
CA LYS A 444 27.90 -9.49 9.97
C LYS A 444 28.24 -9.20 11.43
N MET A 445 27.74 -8.09 11.98
CA MET A 445 27.96 -7.74 13.38
C MET A 445 27.44 -8.82 14.34
N ALA A 446 26.29 -9.44 14.04
CA ALA A 446 25.74 -10.51 14.86
C ALA A 446 26.64 -11.73 14.88
N VAL A 447 27.18 -12.11 13.72
CA VAL A 447 28.14 -13.21 13.58
C VAL A 447 29.46 -12.90 14.30
N GLU A 448 30.03 -11.71 14.09
CA GLU A 448 31.32 -11.30 14.66
C GLU A 448 31.29 -11.14 16.18
N SER A 449 30.17 -10.66 16.73
CA SER A 449 30.06 -10.37 18.16
C SER A 449 29.57 -11.57 18.99
N GLY A 450 29.12 -12.66 18.34
CA GLY A 450 28.50 -13.81 19.00
C GLY A 450 27.17 -13.50 19.71
N PHE A 451 26.64 -12.27 19.58
CA PHE A 451 25.37 -11.89 20.21
C PHE A 451 24.18 -12.49 19.47
N LYS A 452 23.16 -12.88 20.23
CA LYS A 452 21.85 -13.16 19.64
C LYS A 452 21.30 -11.86 19.04
N LEU A 453 20.77 -11.93 17.82
CA LEU A 453 20.15 -10.78 17.12
C LEU A 453 19.09 -10.06 17.95
N GLU A 454 18.44 -10.77 18.86
CA GLU A 454 17.43 -10.25 19.79
C GLU A 454 18.01 -9.35 20.90
N GLU A 455 19.29 -9.51 21.20
CA GLU A 455 20.06 -8.77 22.22
C GLU A 455 20.78 -7.55 21.62
N ILE A 456 21.17 -7.64 20.34
CA ILE A 456 21.82 -6.57 19.56
C ILE A 456 20.99 -5.27 19.57
N GLY A 457 19.66 -5.38 19.50
CA GLY A 457 18.76 -4.22 19.55
C GLY A 457 18.54 -3.62 20.95
N LYS A 458 19.01 -4.27 22.02
CA LYS A 458 18.83 -3.85 23.42
C LYS A 458 20.08 -3.20 24.02
N ASN A 459 21.27 -3.48 23.48
CA ASN A 459 22.54 -2.95 23.97
C ASN A 459 22.89 -1.59 23.35
N ASP A 460 23.11 -0.57 24.18
CA ASP A 460 23.32 0.83 23.79
C ASP A 460 24.58 1.09 22.93
N PRO A 461 25.74 0.43 23.17
CA PRO A 461 26.93 0.58 22.30
C PRO A 461 26.70 0.02 20.89
N VAL A 462 26.00 -1.12 20.81
CA VAL A 462 25.62 -1.76 19.55
C VAL A 462 24.60 -0.89 18.82
N ARG A 463 23.66 -0.28 19.57
CA ARG A 463 22.70 0.69 19.04
C ARG A 463 23.39 1.88 18.38
N LYS A 464 24.40 2.50 19.03
CA LYS A 464 25.19 3.61 18.46
C LYS A 464 25.95 3.19 17.19
N LEU A 465 26.55 2.00 17.16
CA LEU A 465 27.23 1.47 15.97
C LEU A 465 26.25 1.19 14.81
N LEU A 466 25.04 0.74 15.14
CA LEU A 466 23.96 0.52 14.18
C LEU A 466 23.42 1.84 13.59
N TYR A 467 23.51 2.97 14.30
CA TYR A 467 23.03 4.27 13.82
C TYR A 467 23.98 4.95 12.83
N SER A 468 25.28 4.62 12.82
CA SER A 468 26.28 5.27 11.94
C SER A 468 26.26 4.80 10.48
N GLY A 469 25.30 3.96 10.08
CA GLY A 469 25.12 3.52 8.70
C GLY A 469 23.69 3.13 8.35
N LYS A 470 22.69 3.74 8.99
CA LYS A 470 21.29 3.59 8.58
C LYS A 470 21.03 4.47 7.37
N VAL A 471 20.09 4.03 6.55
CA VAL A 471 19.43 4.86 5.54
C VAL A 471 18.90 6.14 6.20
N ASP A 472 19.35 7.31 5.71
CA ASP A 472 18.94 8.62 6.20
C ASP A 472 17.55 9.00 5.63
N VAL A 473 16.78 9.80 6.37
CA VAL A 473 15.52 10.40 5.93
C VAL A 473 15.69 11.18 4.63
N ASN A 474 16.83 11.87 4.45
CA ASN A 474 17.08 12.65 3.25
C ASN A 474 17.18 11.78 1.99
N GLU A 475 17.67 10.55 2.11
CA GLU A 475 17.76 9.61 0.97
C GLU A 475 16.38 9.18 0.49
N TYR A 476 15.38 9.13 1.37
CA TYR A 476 13.98 8.95 0.97
C TYR A 476 13.42 10.16 0.23
N ARG A 477 13.83 11.37 0.65
CA ARG A 477 13.44 12.63 -0.02
C ARG A 477 14.12 12.78 -1.38
N GLU A 478 15.26 12.14 -1.59
CA GLU A 478 15.88 12.02 -2.91
C GLU A 478 15.18 10.94 -3.74
N ALA A 479 14.77 9.82 -3.13
CA ALA A 479 14.09 8.70 -3.80
C ALA A 479 12.63 8.95 -4.18
N TRP A 480 12.12 10.17 -3.99
CA TRP A 480 10.86 10.63 -4.55
C TRP A 480 11.09 11.81 -5.51
N GLU A 481 10.11 12.10 -6.35
CA GLU A 481 10.11 13.28 -7.20
C GLU A 481 8.66 13.75 -7.30
N LEU A 482 8.40 14.98 -6.84
CA LEU A 482 7.05 15.55 -6.70
C LEU A 482 6.70 16.44 -7.88
#